data_AF-A0A6J7BXQ2-F1
#
_entry.id   AF-A0A6J7BXQ2-F1
#
_cell.length_a   1.000
_cell.length_b   1.000
_cell.length_c   1.000
_cell.angle_alpha   90.00
_cell.angle_beta   90.00
_cell.angle_gamma   90.00
#
_symmetry.space_group_name_H-M   'P 1'
#
loop_
_entity.id
_entity.type
_entity.pdbx_description
1 polymer ?
#
loop_
_entity_poly.entity_id
_entity_poly.type
_entity_poly.pdbx_seq_one_letter_code
_entity_poly.pdbx_strand_id
1 'polypeptide(L)' 'MVAMPSHGAKVEFDGKEVGFIGTMARHYELGPIALAVIKRNVPLDAVLIVEGVSASQEEISVRKG' A
#
# COMPACT_ATOMS: atom_id res chain seq x y z
N MET A 1 8.87 -3.42 17.86
CA MET A 1 7.58 -3.82 17.25
C MET A 1 7.34 -2.87 16.09
N VAL A 2 7.18 -3.36 14.86
CA VAL A 2 6.87 -2.49 13.72
C VAL A 2 5.43 -2.00 13.87
N ALA A 3 5.23 -0.68 13.77
CA ALA A 3 3.92 -0.05 13.87
C ALA A 3 3.00 -0.55 12.74
N MET A 4 1.70 -0.68 13.03
CA MET A 4 0.71 -0.85 11.97
C MET A 4 0.60 0.49 11.23
N PRO A 5 0.45 0.50 9.89
CA PRO A 5 0.06 1.71 9.16
C PRO A 5 -1.21 2.30 9.77
N SER A 6 -1.48 3.60 9.62
CA SER A 6 -2.76 4.19 10.07
C SER A 6 -3.87 4.02 9.03
N HIS A 7 -5.12 3.88 9.47
CA HIS A 7 -6.27 3.91 8.55
C HIS A 7 -6.35 5.29 7.89
N GLY A 8 -6.51 5.35 6.57
CA GLY A 8 -6.47 6.60 5.82
C GLY A 8 -5.07 7.20 5.65
N ALA A 9 -4.00 6.53 6.10
CA ALA A 9 -2.63 6.97 5.84
C ALA A 9 -2.41 7.14 4.33
N LYS A 10 -1.73 8.22 3.96
CA LYS A 10 -1.44 8.54 2.56
C LYS A 10 -0.49 7.52 1.97
N VAL A 11 -0.81 7.10 0.75
CA VAL A 11 0.10 6.34 -0.10
C VAL A 11 0.70 7.31 -1.11
N GLU A 12 2.03 7.36 -1.15
CA GLU A 12 2.79 8.29 -1.97
C GLU A 12 3.60 7.56 -3.04
N PHE A 13 3.67 8.18 -4.22
CA PHE A 13 4.57 7.81 -5.30
C PHE A 13 5.31 9.07 -5.74
N ASP A 14 6.65 9.04 -5.73
CA ASP A 14 7.51 10.22 -5.96
C ASP A 14 7.09 11.47 -5.15
N GLY A 15 6.72 11.26 -3.88
CA GLY A 15 6.29 12.32 -2.96
C GLY A 15 4.91 12.91 -3.25
N LYS A 16 4.13 12.31 -4.15
CA LYS A 16 2.75 12.73 -4.45
C LYS A 16 1.75 11.72 -3.91
N GLU A 17 0.68 12.22 -3.33
CA GLU A 17 -0.42 11.38 -2.85
C GLU A 17 -1.17 10.72 -4.02
N VAL A 18 -1.19 9.39 -4.00
CA VAL A 18 -1.81 8.55 -5.04
C VAL A 18 -2.87 7.59 -4.50
N GLY A 19 -3.05 7.52 -3.18
CA GLY A 19 -4.02 6.63 -2.57
C GLY A 19 -4.03 6.74 -1.06
N PHE A 20 -4.73 5.80 -0.42
CA PHE A 20 -4.81 5.73 1.04
C PHE A 20 -4.98 4.28 1.52
N ILE A 21 -4.57 4.02 2.75
CA ILE A 21 -4.76 2.74 3.43
C ILE A 21 -6.24 2.54 3.82
N GLY A 22 -6.83 1.42 3.40
CA GLY A 22 -8.16 0.99 3.78
C GLY A 22 -8.13 0.07 4.99
N THR A 23 -7.81 -1.20 4.80
CA THR A 23 -7.76 -2.19 5.89
C THR A 23 -6.34 -2.63 6.18
N MET A 24 -6.13 -3.18 7.36
CA MET A 24 -4.81 -3.58 7.85
C MET A 24 -4.90 -4.82 8.72
N ALA A 25 -3.86 -5.64 8.68
CA ALA A 25 -3.79 -6.89 9.40
C ALA A 25 -2.34 -7.22 9.78
N ARG A 26 -2.17 -8.14 10.73
CA ARG A 26 -0.86 -8.73 11.04
C ARG A 26 -0.76 -10.09 10.38
N HIS A 27 0.10 -10.19 9.38
CA HIS A 27 0.49 -11.45 8.80
C HIS A 27 1.52 -12.14 9.70
N TYR A 28 1.41 -13.46 9.89
CA TYR A 28 2.30 -14.21 10.76
C TYR A 28 3.76 -14.13 10.29
N GLU A 29 3.99 -14.32 9.00
CA GLU A 29 5.34 -14.29 8.40
C GLU A 29 5.80 -12.87 8.01
N LEU A 30 4.99 -12.15 7.23
CA LEU A 30 5.35 -10.82 6.70
C LEU A 30 5.27 -9.68 7.73
N GLY A 31 4.65 -9.89 8.89
CA GLY A 31 4.40 -8.83 9.86
C GLY A 31 3.23 -7.91 9.44
N PRO A 32 3.30 -6.60 9.68
CA PRO A 32 2.23 -5.66 9.31
C PRO A 32 1.96 -5.65 7.79
N ILE A 33 0.71 -5.84 7.40
CA ILE A 33 0.24 -5.72 6.02
C ILE A 33 -1.00 -4.82 5.94
N ALA A 34 -1.26 -4.24 4.77
CA ALA A 34 -2.41 -3.39 4.53
C ALA A 34 -2.91 -3.49 3.09
N LEU A 35 -4.20 -3.19 2.90
CA LEU A 35 -4.81 -2.96 1.58
C LEU A 35 -4.96 -1.47 1.34
N ALA A 36 -4.62 -1.02 0.14
CA ALA A 36 -4.72 0.36 -0.28
C ALA A 36 -5.63 0.53 -1.49
N VAL A 37 -6.35 1.64 -1.55
CA VAL A 37 -6.98 2.11 -2.78
C VAL A 37 -6.03 3.10 -3.42
N ILE A 38 -5.63 2.84 -4.67
CA ILE A 38 -4.63 3.62 -5.40
C ILE A 38 -5.23 4.07 -6.73
N LYS A 39 -4.82 5.26 -7.21
CA LYS A 39 -5.17 5.75 -8.55
C LYS A 39 -4.74 4.73 -9.61
N ARG A 40 -5.62 4.49 -10.59
CA ARG A 40 -5.41 3.50 -11.66
C ARG A 40 -4.22 3.78 -12.60
N ASN A 41 -3.71 5.00 -12.61
CA ASN A 41 -2.57 5.38 -13.45
C ASN A 41 -1.22 5.18 -12.76
N VAL A 42 -1.18 4.66 -11.53
CA VAL A 42 0.06 4.31 -10.85
C VAL A 42 0.62 3.02 -11.47
N PRO A 43 1.91 2.99 -11.87
CA PRO A 43 2.54 1.78 -12.37
C PRO A 43 2.48 0.63 -11.35
N LEU A 44 2.32 -0.60 -11.83
CA LEU A 44 2.23 -1.79 -10.96
C LEU A 44 3.55 -2.11 -10.25
N ASP A 45 4.67 -1.66 -10.82
CA ASP A 45 6.02 -1.80 -10.28
C ASP A 45 6.48 -0.55 -9.50
N ALA A 46 5.59 0.43 -9.27
CA ALA A 46 5.92 1.61 -8.49
C ALA A 46 6.30 1.23 -7.05
N VAL A 47 7.38 1.80 -6.54
CA VAL A 47 7.72 1.76 -5.12
C VAL A 47 6.88 2.82 -4.42
N LEU A 48 6.06 2.39 -3.47
CA LEU A 48 5.14 3.26 -2.74
C LEU A 48 5.65 3.53 -1.33
N ILE A 49 5.34 4.73 -0.83
CA ILE A 49 5.70 5.13 0.53
C ILE A 49 4.44 5.37 1.34
N VAL A 50 4.41 4.84 2.57
CA VAL A 50 3.35 5.08 3.55
C VAL A 50 4.01 5.42 4.87
N GLU A 51 3.73 6.62 5.41
CA GLU A 51 4.28 7.08 6.69
C GLU A 51 5.82 6.97 6.77
N GLY A 52 6.50 7.21 5.64
CA GLY A 52 7.96 7.13 5.53
C GLY A 52 8.53 5.71 5.37
N VAL A 53 7.68 4.70 5.23
CA VAL A 53 8.09 3.30 5.02
C VAL A 53 7.84 2.90 3.56
N SER A 54 8.85 2.32 2.90
CA SER A 54 8.69 1.72 1.58
C SER A 54 7.85 0.45 1.65
N ALA A 55 6.82 0.37 0.82
CA ALA A 55 5.95 -0.78 0.70
C ALA A 55 6.12 -1.43 -0.68
N SER A 56 6.33 -2.75 -0.69
CA SER A 56 6.11 -3.58 -1.89
C SER A 56 4.60 -3.84 -2.03
N GLN A 57 4.08 -3.80 -3.25
CA GLN A 57 2.67 -4.10 -3.54
C GLN A 57 2.52 -5.42 -4.29
N GLU A 58 1.42 -6.12 -4.03
CA GLU A 58 0.94 -7.24 -4.83
C GLU A 58 -0.39 -6.85 -5.47
N GLU A 59 -0.49 -6.97 -6.79
CA GLU A 59 -1.70 -6.59 -7.51
C GLU A 59 -2.82 -7.60 -7.25
N ILE A 60 -3.94 -7.13 -6.71
CA ILE A 60 -5.17 -7.92 -6.58
C ILE A 60 -6.07 -7.60 -7.78
N SER A 61 -5.76 -8.17 -8.95
CA SER A 61 -6.58 -7.99 -10.16
C SER A 61 -7.66 -9.06 -10.28
N VAL A 62 -8.91 -8.63 -10.50
CA VAL A 62 -10.07 -9.52 -10.76
C VAL A 62 -10.31 -9.76 -12.25
N ARG A 63 -9.53 -9.15 -13.15
CA ARG A 63 -9.70 -9.30 -14.61
C ARG A 63 -8.38 -9.66 -15.27
N LYS A 64 -8.14 -10.96 -15.44
CA LYS A 64 -7.47 -11.42 -16.66
C LYS A 64 -8.47 -11.25 -17.80
N GLY A 65 -8.09 -10.45 -18.80
CA GLY A 65 -8.71 -10.57 -20.11
C GLY A 65 -8.52 -11.98 -20.67
#